data_AF-A0A354CXI0-F1
#
_entry.id   AF-A0A354CXI0-F1
#
_cell.length_a   1.000
_cell.length_b   1.000
_cell.length_c   1.000
_cell.angle_alpha   90.00
_cell.angle_beta   90.00
_cell.angle_gamma   90.00
#
_symmetry.space_group_name_H-M   'P 1'
#
loop_
_entity.id
_entity.type
_entity.pdbx_description
1 polymer ?
#
loop_
_entity_poly.entity_id
_entity_poly.type
_entity_poly.pdbx_seq_one_letter_code
_entity_poly.pdbx_strand_id
1 'polypeptide(L)' 'ARRLRSILDRSPHKHGRFTPGTHLPVVDVSAWEREGATHMVILAWNFKDEIMAQMRLFAQRGGRFVIPIPQPEVV' A
#
# COMPACT_ATOMS: atom_id res chain seq x y z
N ALA A 1 -16.69 0.00 9.89
CA ALA A 1 -16.26 0.95 8.84
C ALA A 1 -15.00 0.42 8.17
N ARG A 2 -14.98 0.25 6.84
CA ARG A 2 -13.83 -0.24 6.08
C ARG A 2 -12.75 0.84 6.01
N ARG A 3 -11.59 0.59 6.63
CA ARG A 3 -10.49 1.58 6.79
C ARG A 3 -9.45 1.53 5.66
N LEU A 4 -9.39 0.43 4.90
CA LEU A 4 -8.48 0.24 3.77
C LEU A 4 -9.29 0.04 2.48
N ARG A 5 -8.81 0.63 1.37
CA ARG A 5 -9.50 0.59 0.07
C ARG A 5 -9.10 -0.63 -0.75
N SER A 6 -7.81 -0.88 -0.91
CA SER A 6 -7.23 -1.95 -1.74
C SER A 6 -5.89 -2.40 -1.16
N ILE A 7 -5.36 -3.51 -1.69
CA ILE A 7 -3.97 -3.92 -1.50
C ILE A 7 -3.21 -3.68 -2.80
N LEU A 8 -2.14 -2.90 -2.71
CA LEU A 8 -1.20 -2.73 -3.81
C LEU A 8 -0.13 -3.81 -3.70
N ASP A 9 0.02 -4.64 -4.73
CA ASP A 9 1.02 -5.72 -4.78
C ASP A 9 1.66 -5.73 -6.17
N ARG A 10 2.94 -6.08 -6.29
CA ARG A 10 3.64 -6.16 -7.58
C ARG A 10 3.43 -7.49 -8.28
N SER A 11 2.97 -8.53 -7.59
CA SER A 11 2.78 -9.87 -8.13
C SER A 11 1.55 -9.91 -9.05
N PRO A 12 1.71 -10.09 -10.37
CA PRO A 12 0.57 -10.08 -11.29
C PRO A 12 -0.43 -11.20 -11.02
N HIS A 13 0.04 -12.34 -10.48
CA HIS A 13 -0.81 -13.49 -10.15
C HIS A 13 -1.84 -13.21 -9.05
N LYS A 14 -1.60 -12.17 -8.24
CA LYS A 14 -2.54 -11.75 -7.19
C LYS A 14 -3.55 -10.72 -7.70
N HIS A 15 -3.26 -10.01 -8.79
CA HIS A 15 -4.14 -8.96 -9.32
C HIS A 15 -5.51 -9.52 -9.73
N GLY A 16 -6.56 -8.72 -9.48
CA GLY A 16 -7.94 -9.13 -9.75
C GLY A 16 -8.51 -10.14 -8.74
N ARG A 17 -7.72 -10.56 -7.74
CA ARG A 17 -8.18 -11.36 -6.60
C ARG A 17 -8.46 -10.47 -5.39
N PHE A 18 -8.95 -11.09 -4.33
CA PHE A 18 -9.30 -10.44 -3.08
C PHE A 18 -8.55 -11.06 -1.91
N THR A 19 -8.25 -10.25 -0.90
CA THR A 19 -7.65 -10.76 0.34
C THR A 19 -8.63 -11.65 1.11
N PRO A 20 -8.15 -12.76 1.71
CA PRO A 20 -9.00 -13.59 2.54
C PRO A 20 -9.49 -12.82 3.78
N GLY A 21 -10.73 -13.06 4.18
CA GLY A 21 -11.38 -12.41 5.34
C GLY A 21 -11.84 -10.97 5.05
N THR A 22 -10.91 -10.07 4.71
CA THR A 22 -11.20 -8.64 4.52
C THR A 22 -11.77 -8.29 3.15
N HIS A 23 -11.64 -9.18 2.15
CA HIS A 23 -12.14 -8.99 0.79
C HIS A 23 -11.71 -7.66 0.15
N LEU A 24 -10.48 -7.23 0.42
CA LEU A 24 -9.88 -6.08 -0.25
C LEU A 24 -9.39 -6.50 -1.64
N PRO A 25 -9.69 -5.74 -2.69
CA PRO A 25 -9.16 -6.03 -4.02
C PRO A 25 -7.64 -5.88 -4.01
N VAL A 26 -6.95 -6.83 -4.64
CA VAL A 26 -5.51 -6.75 -4.89
C VAL A 26 -5.30 -6.19 -6.30
N VAL A 27 -4.59 -5.07 -6.39
CA VAL A 27 -4.38 -4.32 -7.63
C VAL A 27 -2.89 -3.98 -7.81
N ASP A 28 -2.54 -3.54 -9.03
CA ASP A 28 -1.18 -3.10 -9.34
C ASP A 28 -0.79 -1.85 -8.54
N VAL A 29 0.51 -1.73 -8.25
CA VAL A 29 1.05 -0.61 -7.47
C VAL A 29 0.80 0.75 -8.11
N SER A 30 0.59 0.87 -9.43
CA SER A 30 0.24 2.13 -10.08
C SER A 30 -1.15 2.68 -9.72
N ALA A 31 -2.02 1.87 -9.10
CA ALA A 31 -3.41 2.25 -8.84
C ALA A 31 -3.58 3.41 -7.84
N TRP A 32 -2.58 3.70 -7.00
CA TRP A 32 -2.67 4.74 -5.95
C TRP A 32 -3.05 6.12 -6.49
N GLU A 33 -2.62 6.45 -7.70
CA GLU A 33 -2.88 7.76 -8.31
C GLU A 33 -4.36 7.92 -8.64
N ARG A 34 -4.93 6.93 -9.33
CA ARG A 34 -6.35 6.90 -9.66
C ARG A 34 -7.23 6.81 -8.41
N GLU A 35 -6.75 6.12 -7.37
CA GLU A 35 -7.48 5.99 -6.10
C GLU A 35 -7.42 7.27 -5.23
N GLY A 36 -6.57 8.24 -5.58
CA GLY A 36 -6.33 9.42 -4.76
C GLY A 36 -5.85 9.05 -3.36
N ALA A 37 -4.94 8.07 -3.27
CA ALA A 37 -4.38 7.66 -1.99
C ALA A 37 -3.48 8.78 -1.43
N THR A 38 -3.67 9.10 -0.15
CA THR A 38 -2.80 10.04 0.58
C THR A 38 -1.92 9.32 1.60
N HIS A 39 -2.29 8.10 1.97
CA HIS A 39 -1.57 7.26 2.92
C HIS A 39 -1.46 5.83 2.39
N MET A 40 -0.30 5.21 2.58
CA MET A 40 -0.04 3.83 2.21
C MET A 40 0.46 3.06 3.43
N VAL A 41 -0.27 2.02 3.83
CA VAL A 41 0.15 1.14 4.94
C VAL A 41 1.10 0.08 4.41
N ILE A 42 2.32 0.05 4.91
CA ILE A 42 3.32 -0.97 4.53
C ILE A 42 3.09 -2.22 5.38
N LEU A 43 2.26 -3.14 4.89
CA LEU A 43 2.02 -4.43 5.53
C LEU A 43 3.22 -5.38 5.38
N ALA A 44 3.95 -5.30 4.27
CA ALA A 44 5.19 -6.03 4.05
C ALA A 44 6.39 -5.26 4.67
N TRP A 45 6.28 -4.94 5.97
CA TRP A 45 7.18 -4.07 6.72
C TRP A 45 8.65 -4.50 6.68
N ASN A 46 8.94 -5.79 6.51
CA ASN A 46 10.29 -6.32 6.32
C ASN A 46 11.02 -5.71 5.12
N PHE A 47 10.28 -5.20 4.13
CA PHE A 47 10.80 -4.60 2.91
C PHE A 47 10.51 -3.09 2.84
N LYS A 48 10.31 -2.43 3.99
CA LYS A 48 9.84 -1.04 4.02
C LYS A 48 10.71 -0.09 3.20
N ASP A 49 12.04 -0.19 3.31
CA ASP A 49 12.95 0.75 2.65
C ASP A 49 12.93 0.56 1.12
N GLU A 50 12.89 -0.69 0.66
CA GLU A 50 12.74 -1.02 -0.75
C GLU A 50 11.39 -0.53 -1.29
N ILE A 51 10.30 -0.78 -0.56
CA ILE A 51 8.95 -0.34 -0.94
C ILE A 51 8.90 1.19 -1.02
N MET A 52 9.42 1.91 -0.02
CA MET A 52 9.45 3.37 -0.03
C MET A 52 10.28 3.90 -1.21
N ALA A 53 11.42 3.28 -1.53
CA ALA A 53 12.23 3.64 -2.69
C ALA A 53 11.50 3.42 -4.02
N GLN A 54 10.78 2.30 -4.16
CA GLN A 54 9.97 1.99 -5.34
C GLN A 54 8.77 2.95 -5.48
N MET A 55 8.18 3.34 -4.36
CA MET A 55 7.03 4.24 -4.28
C MET A 55 7.44 5.72 -4.11
N ARG A 56 8.67 6.10 -4.49
CA ARG A 56 9.17 7.47 -4.35
C ARG A 56 8.27 8.53 -4.99
N LEU A 57 7.60 8.22 -6.10
CA LEU A 57 6.72 9.17 -6.78
C LEU A 57 5.48 9.49 -5.94
N PHE A 58 4.93 8.49 -5.23
CA PHE A 58 3.84 8.69 -4.29
C PHE A 58 4.26 9.65 -3.17
N ALA A 59 5.45 9.46 -2.60
CA ALA A 59 6.01 10.37 -1.59
C ALA A 59 6.27 11.78 -2.13
N GLN A 60 6.83 11.90 -3.33
CA GLN A 60 7.07 13.19 -4.00
C GLN A 60 5.77 13.96 -4.25
N ARG A 61 4.64 13.27 -4.41
CA ARG A 61 3.30 13.88 -4.52
C ARG A 61 2.62 14.11 -3.17
N GLY A 62 3.35 14.04 -2.07
CA GLY A 62 2.86 14.33 -0.72
C GLY A 62 2.18 13.14 -0.03
N GLY A 63 2.27 11.94 -0.60
CA GLY A 63 1.81 10.71 0.04
C GLY A 63 2.67 10.35 1.24
N ARG A 64 2.05 9.78 2.27
CA ARG A 64 2.73 9.33 3.51
C ARG A 64 2.67 7.82 3.67
N PHE A 65 3.71 7.24 4.26
CA PHE A 65 3.74 5.82 4.57
C PHE A 65 3.36 5.60 6.04
N VAL A 66 2.59 4.55 6.30
CA VAL A 66 2.25 4.10 7.65
C VAL A 66 2.93 2.75 7.87
N ILE A 67 3.85 2.71 8.82
CA ILE A 67 4.53 1.48 9.22
C ILE A 67 3.89 1.03 10.53
N PRO A 68 3.14 -0.09 10.55
CA PRO A 68 2.26 -0.42 11.67
C PRO A 68 3.00 -1.01 12.87
N ILE A 69 4.24 -1.49 12.71
CA ILE A 69 5.00 -2.20 13.74
C ILE A 69 6.48 -1.76 13.72
N PRO A 70 7.22 -1.88 14.85
CA PRO A 70 6.79 -2.34 16.18
C PRO A 70 5.91 -1.33 16.93
N GLN A 71 6.07 -0.04 16.63
CA GLN A 71 5.17 1.03 17.04
C GLN A 71 4.67 1.73 15.78
N PRO A 72 3.37 2.08 15.69
CA PRO A 72 2.86 2.77 14.51
C PRO A 72 3.59 4.11 14.29
N GLU A 73 4.20 4.27 13.12
CA GLU A 73 4.83 5.50 12.69
C GLU A 73 4.30 5.95 11.32
N VAL A 74 4.30 7.27 11.11
CA VAL A 74 3.99 7.89 9.82
C VAL A 74 5.26 8.56 9.31
N VAL A 75 5.68 8.15 8.11
CA VAL A 75 6.87 8.64 7.40
C VAL A 75 6.45 9.46 6.18
#